data_AF-A0A935HZ17-F1
#
_entry.id   AF-A0A935HZ17-F1
#
_cell.length_a   1.000
_cell.length_b   1.000
_cell.length_c   1.000
_cell.angle_alpha   90.00
_cell.angle_beta   90.00
_cell.angle_gamma   90.00
#
_symmetry.space_group_name_H-M   'P 1'
#
loop_
_entity.id
_entity.type
_entity.pdbx_description
1 polymer ?
#
loop_
_entity_poly.entity_id
_entity_poly.type
_entity_poly.pdbx_seq_one_letter_code
_entity_poly.pdbx_strand_id
1 'polypeptide(L)'
;MPKDSLLSFTCNHCPFAKLYPQRMNGLNIKYRDSGVPLIAISSTDTAEFEEDSYTKMIQKSESENFNFPYLFDGEQTVAKDFGAQKTPHAFVIWKENNEWVIKV
;
A
#
# COMPACT_ATOMS: atom_id res chain seq x y z
N MET A 1 13.96 -7.72 5.70
CA MET A 1 12.69 -7.65 4.97
C MET A 1 12.16 -9.07 4.75
N PRO A 2 10.84 -9.29 4.83
CA PRO A 2 10.22 -10.57 4.45
C PRO A 2 10.65 -10.97 3.03
N LYS A 3 10.65 -12.28 2.75
CA LYS A 3 11.13 -12.82 1.45
C LYS A 3 10.23 -12.41 0.29
N ASP A 4 8.96 -12.19 0.56
CA ASP A 4 7.94 -11.82 -0.41
C ASP A 4 6.98 -10.80 0.22
N SER A 5 6.25 -10.01 -0.56
CA SER A 5 5.30 -9.01 -0.03
C SER A 5 4.20 -8.65 -1.01
N LEU A 6 3.01 -8.39 -0.47
CA LEU A 6 1.93 -7.71 -1.20
C LEU A 6 2.12 -6.20 -1.03
N LEU A 7 2.26 -5.47 -2.12
CA LEU A 7 2.32 -4.01 -2.10
C LEU A 7 1.02 -3.45 -2.69
N SER A 8 0.47 -2.40 -2.09
CA SER A 8 -0.70 -1.72 -2.63
C SER A 8 -0.50 -0.22 -2.58
N PHE A 9 -0.48 0.42 -3.74
CA PHE A 9 -0.60 1.88 -3.84
C PHE A 9 -2.07 2.26 -3.64
N THR A 10 -2.33 3.08 -2.65
CA THR A 10 -3.68 3.52 -2.25
C THR A 10 -3.64 4.99 -1.86
N CYS A 11 -4.81 5.55 -1.56
CA CYS A 11 -4.92 6.92 -1.07
C CYS A 11 -6.16 7.05 -0.19
N ASN A 12 -6.31 8.19 0.45
CA ASN A 12 -7.40 8.50 1.34
C ASN A 12 -8.60 9.08 0.60
N HIS A 13 -8.40 9.91 -0.44
CA HIS A 13 -9.48 10.65 -1.10
C HIS A 13 -10.27 9.84 -2.17
N CYS A 14 -9.61 8.96 -2.93
CA CYS A 14 -10.22 8.25 -4.06
C CYS A 14 -11.44 7.41 -3.64
N PRO A 15 -12.61 7.58 -4.31
CA PRO A 15 -13.81 6.80 -4.00
C PRO A 15 -13.62 5.29 -4.07
N PHE A 16 -12.79 4.81 -5.01
CA PHE A 16 -12.50 3.38 -5.14
C PHE A 16 -11.58 2.90 -4.02
N ALA A 17 -10.53 3.64 -3.69
CA ALA A 17 -9.59 3.29 -2.60
C ALA A 17 -10.30 3.18 -1.24
N LYS A 18 -11.32 4.02 -1.00
CA LYS A 18 -12.17 3.97 0.21
C LYS A 18 -12.90 2.63 0.40
N LEU A 19 -13.09 1.82 -0.65
CA LEU A 19 -13.80 0.53 -0.59
C LEU A 19 -12.91 -0.68 -0.23
N TYR A 20 -11.58 -0.52 -0.27
CA TYR A 20 -10.63 -1.63 -0.11
C TYR A 20 -10.05 -1.89 1.30
N PRO A 21 -10.17 -1.02 2.33
CA PRO A 21 -9.60 -1.25 3.66
C PRO A 21 -9.80 -2.65 4.23
N GLN A 22 -11.06 -3.10 4.32
CA GLN A 22 -11.39 -4.40 4.90
C GLN A 22 -10.84 -5.58 4.09
N ARG A 23 -10.80 -5.44 2.76
CA ARG A 23 -10.21 -6.46 1.87
C ARG A 23 -8.69 -6.54 2.07
N MET A 24 -8.01 -5.40 2.21
CA MET A 24 -6.58 -5.34 2.49
C MET A 24 -6.25 -5.95 3.86
N ASN A 25 -7.04 -5.65 4.89
CA ASN A 25 -6.89 -6.25 6.22
C ASN A 25 -7.04 -7.78 6.17
N GLY A 26 -8.04 -8.27 5.44
CA GLY A 26 -8.26 -9.70 5.23
C GLY A 26 -7.13 -10.38 4.46
N LEU A 27 -6.59 -9.74 3.42
CA LEU A 27 -5.44 -10.23 2.68
C LEU A 27 -4.19 -10.35 3.57
N ASN A 28 -3.90 -9.32 4.36
CA ASN A 28 -2.76 -9.37 5.26
C ASN A 28 -2.91 -10.46 6.32
N ILE A 29 -4.08 -10.60 6.95
CA ILE A 29 -4.34 -11.70 7.90
C ILE A 29 -4.11 -13.06 7.25
N LYS A 30 -4.59 -13.23 6.00
CA LYS A 30 -4.49 -14.50 5.28
C LYS A 30 -3.05 -14.89 4.94
N TYR A 31 -2.19 -13.93 4.62
CA TYR A 31 -0.88 -14.21 4.01
C TYR A 31 0.33 -13.84 4.88
N ARG A 32 0.18 -12.97 5.89
CA ARG A 32 1.31 -12.53 6.74
C ARG A 32 2.02 -13.69 7.45
N ASP A 33 1.25 -14.68 7.94
CA ASP A 33 1.80 -15.83 8.67
C ASP A 33 2.45 -16.85 7.72
N SER A 34 2.20 -16.73 6.42
CA SER A 34 2.93 -17.44 5.35
C SER A 34 4.17 -16.67 4.85
N GLY A 35 4.52 -15.56 5.50
CA GLY A 35 5.69 -14.76 5.15
C GLY A 35 5.46 -13.73 4.04
N VAL A 36 4.21 -13.48 3.64
CA VAL A 36 3.84 -12.52 2.59
C VAL A 36 2.94 -11.42 3.20
N PRO A 37 3.49 -10.48 4.00
CA PRO A 37 2.71 -9.40 4.57
C PRO A 37 2.26 -8.41 3.49
N LEU A 38 1.22 -7.64 3.81
CA LEU A 38 0.80 -6.49 3.01
C LEU A 38 1.54 -5.23 3.47
N ILE A 39 1.86 -4.35 2.52
CA ILE A 39 2.33 -2.99 2.75
C ILE A 39 1.49 -2.07 1.87
N ALA A 40 0.95 -1.00 2.44
CA ALA A 40 0.24 0.04 1.70
C ALA A 40 1.13 1.27 1.56
N ILE A 41 1.07 1.95 0.41
CA ILE A 41 1.79 3.21 0.16
C ILE A 41 0.81 4.26 -0.39
N SER A 42 0.85 5.46 0.16
CA SER A 42 0.26 6.65 -0.47
C SER A 42 1.37 7.51 -1.09
N SER A 43 1.23 7.79 -2.39
CA SER A 43 2.12 8.67 -3.16
C SER A 43 1.36 9.88 -3.70
N THR A 44 0.26 10.26 -3.05
CA THR A 44 -0.58 11.39 -3.48
C THR A 44 0.07 12.72 -3.09
N ASP A 45 0.01 13.72 -3.96
CA ASP A 45 0.41 15.08 -3.61
C ASP A 45 -0.57 15.67 -2.59
N THR A 46 -0.08 15.87 -1.36
CA THR A 46 -0.89 16.36 -0.24
C THR A 46 -1.26 17.85 -0.39
N ALA A 47 -0.56 18.60 -1.24
CA ALA A 47 -0.93 19.97 -1.55
C ALA A 47 -2.18 20.03 -2.44
N GLU A 48 -2.41 19.00 -3.27
CA GLU A 48 -3.61 18.88 -4.09
C GLU A 48 -4.77 18.24 -3.30
N PHE A 49 -4.47 17.22 -2.47
CA PHE A 49 -5.46 16.50 -1.69
C PHE A 49 -5.10 16.47 -0.20
N GLU A 50 -5.69 17.39 0.59
CA GLU A 50 -5.47 17.48 2.04
C GLU A 50 -5.89 16.20 2.79
N GLU A 51 -6.89 15.46 2.25
CA GLU A 51 -7.30 14.15 2.76
C GLU A 51 -6.15 13.14 2.80
N ASP A 52 -5.12 13.30 1.95
CA ASP A 52 -3.94 12.43 1.89
C ASP A 52 -2.75 12.91 2.74
N SER A 53 -2.92 13.99 3.51
CA SER A 53 -1.92 14.42 4.47
C SER A 53 -1.53 13.30 5.45
N TYR A 54 -0.28 13.31 5.90
CA TYR A 54 0.26 12.31 6.83
C TYR A 54 -0.60 12.14 8.09
N THR A 55 -1.10 13.24 8.66
CA THR A 55 -2.03 13.21 9.81
C THR A 55 -3.33 12.47 9.48
N LYS A 56 -3.91 12.71 8.30
CA LYS A 56 -5.12 12.01 7.86
C LYS A 56 -4.86 10.54 7.55
N MET A 57 -3.67 10.20 7.04
CA MET A 57 -3.26 8.80 6.85
C MET A 57 -3.20 8.05 8.18
N ILE A 58 -2.65 8.65 9.24
CA ILE A 58 -2.65 8.06 10.59
C ILE A 58 -4.10 7.83 11.05
N GLN A 59 -4.95 8.87 10.97
CA GLN A 59 -6.36 8.77 11.36
C GLN A 59 -7.09 7.65 10.60
N LYS A 60 -6.86 7.54 9.28
CA LYS A 60 -7.44 6.47 8.47
C LYS A 60 -6.94 5.10 8.90
N SER A 61 -5.63 4.96 9.12
CA SER A 61 -5.01 3.72 9.56
C SER A 61 -5.61 3.22 10.86
N GLU A 62 -5.84 4.13 11.82
CA GLU A 62 -6.49 3.83 13.10
C GLU A 62 -7.97 3.49 12.91
N SER A 63 -8.73 4.30 12.19
CA SER A 63 -10.18 4.09 12.01
C SER A 63 -10.51 2.80 11.26
N GLU A 64 -9.69 2.44 10.28
CA GLU A 64 -9.86 1.23 9.47
C GLU A 64 -9.18 0.00 10.10
N ASN A 65 -8.50 0.17 11.24
CA ASN A 65 -7.75 -0.86 11.94
C ASN A 65 -6.74 -1.57 11.01
N PHE A 66 -5.95 -0.79 10.26
CA PHE A 66 -4.92 -1.35 9.40
C PHE A 66 -3.96 -2.20 10.22
N ASN A 67 -3.91 -3.49 9.85
CA ASN A 67 -3.05 -4.47 10.50
C ASN A 67 -1.72 -4.68 9.74
N PHE A 68 -1.37 -3.71 8.90
CA PHE A 68 -0.19 -3.64 8.05
C PHE A 68 0.36 -2.21 8.02
N PRO A 69 1.62 -1.98 7.63
CA PRO A 69 2.18 -0.64 7.47
C PRO A 69 1.49 0.15 6.35
N TYR A 70 1.13 1.41 6.62
CA TYR A 70 0.69 2.39 5.63
C TYR A 70 1.70 3.53 5.53
N LEU A 71 2.47 3.55 4.45
CA LEU A 71 3.63 4.41 4.26
C LEU A 71 3.30 5.61 3.38
N PHE A 72 4.03 6.70 3.58
CA PHE A 72 3.93 7.91 2.76
C PHE A 72 5.16 8.04 1.86
N ASP A 73 4.93 8.23 0.57
CA ASP A 73 5.93 8.43 -0.48
C ASP A 73 5.76 9.84 -1.07
N GLY A 74 6.25 10.84 -0.34
CA GLY A 74 6.05 12.25 -0.69
C GLY A 74 6.72 12.68 -1.99
N GLU A 75 7.87 12.11 -2.33
CA GLU A 75 8.60 12.39 -3.59
C GLU A 75 8.04 11.61 -4.79
N GLN A 76 7.08 10.71 -4.54
CA GLN A 76 6.43 9.86 -5.54
C GLN A 76 7.43 8.95 -6.30
N THR A 77 8.62 8.77 -5.77
CA THR A 77 9.70 8.05 -6.46
C THR A 77 9.38 6.55 -6.48
N VAL A 78 8.85 6.03 -5.38
CA VAL A 78 8.47 4.61 -5.28
C VAL A 78 7.30 4.31 -6.23
N ALA A 79 6.29 5.18 -6.30
CA ALA A 79 5.21 5.01 -7.27
C ALA A 79 5.70 5.01 -8.73
N LYS A 80 6.65 5.89 -9.08
CA LYS A 80 7.23 5.96 -10.43
C LYS A 80 8.03 4.70 -10.75
N ASP A 81 8.88 4.23 -9.84
CA ASP A 81 9.70 3.04 -10.03
C ASP A 81 8.86 1.77 -10.20
N PHE A 82 7.72 1.68 -9.51
CA PHE A 82 6.76 0.57 -9.66
C PHE A 82 5.80 0.75 -10.86
N GLY A 83 5.77 1.92 -11.51
CA GLY A 83 4.80 2.21 -12.56
C GLY A 83 3.36 2.25 -12.05
N ALA A 84 3.14 2.70 -10.81
CA ALA A 84 1.81 2.80 -10.23
C ALA A 84 1.01 3.97 -10.85
N GLN A 85 -0.14 3.67 -11.46
CA GLN A 85 -0.93 4.65 -12.23
C GLN A 85 -2.34 4.92 -11.68
N LYS A 86 -2.81 4.13 -10.70
CA LYS A 86 -4.18 4.20 -10.17
C LYS A 86 -4.23 3.81 -8.70
N THR A 87 -5.32 4.14 -8.02
CA THR A 87 -5.57 3.74 -6.63
C THR A 87 -6.93 3.02 -6.51
N PRO A 88 -6.98 1.79 -5.95
CA PRO A 88 -5.83 0.99 -5.53
C PRO A 88 -5.10 0.32 -6.71
N HIS A 89 -3.79 0.13 -6.59
CA HIS A 89 -2.99 -0.68 -7.54
C HIS A 89 -2.07 -1.63 -6.77
N ALA A 90 -2.26 -2.92 -6.96
CA ALA A 90 -1.56 -3.96 -6.22
C ALA A 90 -0.40 -4.55 -7.02
N PHE A 91 0.66 -4.92 -6.32
CA PHE A 91 1.84 -5.59 -6.82
C PHE A 91 2.21 -6.72 -5.85
N VAL A 92 2.90 -7.73 -6.35
CA VAL A 92 3.51 -8.78 -5.54
C VAL A 92 5.00 -8.81 -5.81
N ILE A 93 5.77 -8.65 -4.75
CA ILE A 93 7.23 -8.74 -4.78
C ILE A 93 7.61 -10.14 -4.32
N TRP A 94 8.33 -10.88 -5.16
CA TRP A 94 8.83 -12.22 -4.86
C TRP A 94 10.35 -12.25 -4.90
N LYS A 95 10.96 -13.13 -4.10
CA LYS A 95 12.38 -13.44 -4.24
C LYS A 95 12.59 -14.72 -5.03
N GLU A 96 13.03 -14.60 -6.27
CA GLU A 96 13.34 -15.71 -7.18
C GLU A 96 14.85 -15.75 -7.46
N ASN A 97 15.51 -16.90 -7.28
CA ASN A 97 16.95 -17.05 -7.53
C ASN A 97 17.85 -15.99 -6.86
N ASN A 98 17.45 -15.52 -5.67
CA ASN A 98 18.10 -14.45 -4.92
C ASN A 98 17.96 -13.03 -5.50
N GLU A 99 17.14 -12.86 -6.54
CA GLU A 99 16.73 -11.58 -7.12
C GLU A 99 15.29 -11.24 -6.75
N TRP A 100 14.94 -9.94 -6.80
CA TRP A 100 13.59 -9.46 -6.52
C TRP A 100 12.83 -9.28 -7.83
N VAL A 101 11.67 -9.93 -7.92
CA VAL A 101 10.80 -9.89 -9.11
C VAL A 101 9.46 -9.27 -8.73
N ILE A 102 9.00 -8.31 -9.53
CA ILE A 102 7.69 -7.67 -9.38
C ILE A 102 6.69 -8.36 -10.31
N LYS A 103 5.55 -8.77 -9.75
CA LYS A 103 4.39 -9.29 -10.49
C LYS A 103 3.21 -8.35 -10.23
N VAL A 104 2.44 -8.02 -11.27
CA VAL A 104 1.26 -7.12 -11.20
C VAL A 104 0.01 -7.93 -11.42
#